data_AF-A0A7C5I914-F1
#
_entry.id   AF-A0A7C5I914-F1
#
_cell.length_a   1.000
_cell.length_b   1.000
_cell.length_c   1.000
_cell.angle_alpha   90.00
_cell.angle_beta   90.00
_cell.angle_gamma   90.00
#
_symmetry.space_group_name_H-M   'P 1'
#
loop_
_entity.id
_entity.type
_entity.pdbx_description
1 polymer ?
#
loop_
_entity_poly.entity_id
_entity_poly.type
_entity_poly.pdbx_seq_one_letter_code
_entity_poly.pdbx_strand_id
1 'polypeptide(L)'
;MEILWFCLVAIMIAGYVVLDGFDLGAGIIHHCVARTLDEKRLVLRSIGPVWDGNEVWLLAAGGTLYFAFPGLYASSFSGFYLPLMIVLWLLILRGISVEFRNHIDSPVWKPFWDAGFTLSSALLAVFFGAALGNVVRGVPLDASGVFFLPLWTDFTVSGELGILDWYTILVGVLSFFA
;
A
#
# COMPACT_ATOMS: atom_id res chain seq x y z
N MET A 1 -17.13 5.40 -23.95
CA MET A 1 -16.99 6.10 -22.65
C MET A 1 -16.20 5.27 -21.63
N GLU A 2 -16.34 3.94 -21.61
CA GLU A 2 -15.60 3.06 -20.68
C GLU A 2 -14.07 3.22 -20.78
N ILE A 3 -13.53 3.32 -22.00
CA ILE A 3 -12.08 3.56 -22.21
C ILE A 3 -11.61 4.85 -21.54
N LEU A 4 -12.41 5.92 -21.57
CA LEU A 4 -12.07 7.18 -20.90
C LEU A 4 -11.98 6.98 -19.38
N TRP A 5 -12.98 6.31 -18.78
CA TRP A 5 -12.98 6.01 -17.35
C TRP A 5 -11.84 5.09 -16.94
N PHE A 6 -11.53 4.09 -17.76
CA PHE A 6 -10.37 3.22 -17.56
C PHE A 6 -9.07 4.03 -17.56
N CYS A 7 -8.87 4.90 -18.55
CA CYS A 7 -7.69 5.77 -18.62
C CYS A 7 -7.60 6.70 -17.41
N LEU A 8 -8.72 7.26 -16.92
CA LEU A 8 -8.74 8.09 -15.73
C LEU A 8 -8.30 7.31 -14.49
N VAL A 9 -8.88 6.13 -14.25
CA VAL A 9 -8.48 5.27 -13.11
C VAL A 9 -7.01 4.88 -13.22
N ALA A 10 -6.53 4.50 -14.41
CA ALA A 10 -5.13 4.15 -14.63
C ALA A 10 -4.19 5.32 -14.32
N ILE A 11 -4.53 6.55 -14.75
CA ILE A 11 -3.77 7.77 -14.44
C ILE A 11 -3.78 8.05 -12.94
N MET A 12 -4.91 7.85 -12.25
CA MET A 12 -5.00 8.10 -10.81
C MET A 12 -4.16 7.12 -10.00
N ILE A 13 -4.21 5.84 -10.35
CA ILE A 13 -3.37 4.81 -9.72
C ILE A 13 -1.89 5.06 -10.04
N ALA A 14 -1.54 5.36 -11.29
CA ALA A 14 -0.17 5.70 -11.66
C ALA A 14 0.33 6.95 -10.93
N GLY A 15 -0.53 7.98 -10.82
CA GLY A 15 -0.26 9.19 -10.05
C GLY A 15 0.01 8.87 -8.58
N TYR A 16 -0.82 8.04 -7.95
CA TYR A 16 -0.58 7.56 -6.59
C TYR A 16 0.76 6.83 -6.46
N VAL A 17 1.07 5.89 -7.35
CA VAL A 17 2.34 5.14 -7.30
C VAL A 17 3.56 6.07 -7.44
N VAL A 18 3.49 7.06 -8.31
CA VAL A 18 4.60 8.01 -8.51
C VAL A 18 4.74 8.98 -7.33
N LEU A 19 3.61 9.52 -6.84
CA LEU A 19 3.59 10.54 -5.79
C LEU A 19 3.79 9.93 -4.40
N ASP A 20 3.05 8.90 -4.03
CA ASP A 20 3.20 8.26 -2.72
C ASP A 20 4.41 7.29 -2.69
N GLY A 21 4.90 6.85 -3.86
CA GLY A 21 6.07 5.96 -3.95
C GLY A 21 7.33 6.53 -3.31
N PHE A 22 7.60 7.83 -3.47
CA PHE A 22 8.75 8.45 -2.80
C PHE A 22 8.52 8.62 -1.29
N ASP A 23 7.27 8.81 -0.83
CA ASP A 23 6.94 8.88 0.59
C ASP A 23 7.18 7.52 1.27
N LEU A 24 6.70 6.45 0.65
CA LEU A 24 6.93 5.08 1.09
C LEU A 24 8.43 4.75 1.07
N GLY A 25 9.14 5.14 0.01
CA GLY A 25 10.60 5.00 -0.10
C GLY A 25 11.36 5.71 1.02
N ALA A 26 11.00 6.96 1.31
CA ALA A 26 11.56 7.74 2.41
C ALA A 26 11.32 7.07 3.77
N GLY A 27 10.13 6.49 3.97
CA GLY A 27 9.81 5.72 5.17
C GLY A 27 10.61 4.45 5.31
N ILE A 28 10.79 3.68 4.24
CA ILE A 28 11.57 2.44 4.22
C ILE A 28 13.02 2.70 4.61
N ILE A 29 13.65 3.72 4.04
CA ILE A 29 15.07 4.02 4.28
C ILE A 29 15.31 4.80 5.57
N HIS A 30 14.25 5.28 6.24
CA HIS A 30 14.32 6.21 7.38
C HIS A 30 15.30 5.74 8.47
N HIS A 31 15.21 4.49 8.92
CA HIS A 31 16.13 3.96 9.94
C HIS A 31 17.51 3.59 9.40
N CYS A 32 17.64 3.32 8.09
CA CYS A 32 18.92 2.94 7.48
C CYS A 32 19.81 4.16 7.20
N VAL A 33 19.21 5.25 6.71
CA VAL A 33 19.92 6.46 6.27
C VAL A 33 20.10 7.46 7.41
N ALA A 34 19.11 7.61 8.29
CA ALA A 34 19.17 8.61 9.35
C ALA A 34 19.58 7.99 10.70
N ARG A 35 20.79 8.31 11.16
CA ARG A 35 21.35 7.82 12.43
C ARG A 35 21.16 8.82 13.57
N THR A 36 21.06 10.11 13.26
CA THR A 36 20.83 11.17 14.24
C THR A 36 19.37 11.64 14.24
N LEU A 37 18.93 12.27 15.33
CA LEU A 37 17.57 12.82 15.44
C LEU A 37 17.30 13.92 14.38
N ASP A 38 18.32 14.69 14.03
CA ASP A 38 18.20 15.77 13.04
C ASP A 38 18.11 15.22 11.61
N GLU A 39 18.88 14.17 11.28
CA GLU A 39 18.73 13.45 10.00
C GLU A 39 17.33 12.84 9.87
N LYS A 40 16.81 12.21 10.94
CA LYS A 40 15.46 11.62 10.93
C LYS A 40 14.39 12.69 10.73
N ARG A 41 14.59 13.85 11.34
CA ARG A 41 13.70 15.01 11.15
C ARG A 41 13.79 15.56 9.73
N LEU A 42 14.96 15.51 9.10
CA LEU A 42 15.15 15.96 7.72
C LEU A 42 14.38 15.07 6.73
N VAL A 43 14.44 13.75 6.90
CA VAL A 43 13.66 12.79 6.08
C VAL A 43 12.17 13.11 6.19
N LEU A 44 11.64 13.24 7.40
CA LEU A 44 10.21 13.55 7.61
C LEU A 44 9.80 14.93 7.05
N ARG A 45 10.69 15.93 7.12
CA ARG A 45 10.43 17.26 6.55
C ARG A 45 10.38 17.24 5.01
N SER A 46 11.04 16.28 4.37
CA SER A 46 11.04 16.18 2.91
C SER A 46 9.67 15.75 2.36
N ILE A 47 8.93 14.93 3.12
CA ILE A 47 7.60 14.41 2.74
C ILE A 47 6.45 15.19 3.38
N GLY A 48 6.70 15.82 4.54
CA GLY A 48 5.68 16.47 5.37
C GLY A 48 4.69 17.40 4.65
N PRO A 49 5.12 18.24 3.68
CA PRO A 49 4.20 19.16 2.99
C PRO A 49 3.25 18.50 1.98
N VAL A 50 3.51 17.26 1.55
CA VAL A 50 2.89 16.66 0.36
C VAL A 50 2.24 15.30 0.60
N TRP A 51 2.69 14.53 1.60
CA TRP A 51 2.25 13.14 1.80
C TRP A 51 0.72 12.99 1.95
N ASP A 52 0.07 13.89 2.70
CA ASP A 52 -1.39 13.85 2.90
C ASP A 52 -2.15 14.13 1.59
N GLY A 53 -1.58 14.98 0.73
CA GLY A 53 -2.10 15.22 -0.62
C GLY A 53 -1.91 14.04 -1.57
N ASN A 54 -0.84 13.27 -1.40
CA ASN A 54 -0.54 12.11 -2.24
C ASN A 54 -1.57 10.99 -2.02
N GLU A 55 -2.04 10.79 -0.78
CA GLU A 55 -3.08 9.82 -0.43
C GLU A 55 -4.43 10.09 -1.12
N VAL A 56 -4.74 11.35 -1.44
CA VAL A 56 -5.98 11.71 -2.12
C VAL A 56 -6.11 11.00 -3.47
N TRP A 57 -5.00 10.70 -4.14
CA TRP A 57 -5.01 9.98 -5.41
C TRP A 57 -5.53 8.54 -5.27
N LEU A 58 -5.18 7.86 -4.17
CA LEU A 58 -5.68 6.52 -3.87
C LEU A 58 -7.18 6.56 -3.57
N LEU A 59 -7.63 7.51 -2.74
CA LEU A 59 -9.05 7.70 -2.43
C LEU A 59 -9.87 8.01 -3.68
N ALA A 60 -9.36 8.90 -4.53
CA ALA A 60 -10.03 9.30 -5.76
C ALA A 60 -10.07 8.16 -6.79
N ALA A 61 -9.03 7.32 -6.88
CA ALA A 61 -9.05 6.11 -7.68
C ALA A 61 -10.12 5.12 -7.18
N GLY A 62 -10.20 4.89 -5.86
CA GLY A 62 -11.22 4.05 -5.24
C GLY A 62 -12.65 4.55 -5.48
N GLY A 63 -12.88 5.85 -5.31
CA GLY A 63 -14.18 6.48 -5.58
C GLY A 63 -14.58 6.41 -7.06
N THR A 64 -13.61 6.59 -7.97
CA THR A 64 -13.84 6.47 -9.41
C THR A 64 -14.15 5.03 -9.81
N LEU A 65 -13.46 4.04 -9.22
CA LEU A 65 -13.77 2.62 -9.40
C LEU A 65 -15.21 2.29 -8.97
N TYR A 66 -15.65 2.81 -7.82
CA TYR A 66 -17.02 2.62 -7.33
C TYR A 66 -18.06 3.19 -8.31
N PHE A 67 -17.82 4.39 -8.85
CA PHE A 67 -18.75 5.05 -9.76
C PHE A 67 -18.75 4.45 -11.18
N ALA A 68 -17.58 4.23 -11.76
CA ALA A 68 -17.43 3.83 -13.15
C ALA A 68 -17.43 2.31 -13.36
N PHE A 69 -16.97 1.53 -12.37
CA PHE A 69 -16.82 0.07 -12.48
C PHE A 69 -17.27 -0.64 -11.18
N PRO A 70 -18.57 -0.55 -10.80
CA PRO A 70 -19.06 -1.03 -9.51
C PRO A 70 -18.84 -2.54 -9.29
N GLY A 71 -18.93 -3.36 -10.35
CA GLY A 71 -18.65 -4.80 -10.26
C GLY A 71 -17.19 -5.11 -9.94
N LEU A 72 -16.26 -4.40 -10.58
CA LEU A 72 -14.83 -4.50 -10.31
C LEU A 72 -14.51 -4.07 -8.88
N TYR A 73 -15.10 -2.95 -8.44
CA TYR A 73 -14.96 -2.45 -7.07
C TYR A 73 -15.45 -3.50 -6.05
N ALA A 74 -16.68 -3.99 -6.20
CA ALA A 74 -17.27 -4.95 -5.26
C ALA A 74 -16.46 -6.26 -5.20
N SER A 75 -16.09 -6.82 -6.36
CA SER A 75 -15.34 -8.07 -6.45
C SER A 75 -13.94 -7.92 -5.85
N SER A 76 -13.21 -6.84 -6.18
CA SER A 76 -11.86 -6.61 -5.67
C SER A 76 -11.84 -6.37 -4.16
N PHE A 77 -12.75 -5.55 -3.63
CA PHE A 77 -12.80 -5.23 -2.19
C PHE A 77 -13.28 -6.40 -1.33
N SER A 78 -14.17 -7.25 -1.85
CA SER A 78 -14.59 -8.46 -1.15
C SER A 78 -13.57 -9.59 -1.26
N GLY A 79 -12.98 -9.79 -2.44
CA GLY A 79 -12.01 -10.86 -2.67
C GLY A 79 -10.66 -10.63 -2.00
N PHE A 80 -10.21 -9.37 -1.92
CA PHE A 80 -9.00 -8.97 -1.18
C PHE A 80 -9.31 -8.39 0.20
N TYR A 81 -10.43 -8.77 0.83
CA TYR A 81 -10.90 -8.16 2.08
C TYR A 81 -9.82 -8.04 3.17
N LEU A 82 -9.18 -9.15 3.53
CA LEU A 82 -8.23 -9.17 4.64
C LEU A 82 -6.96 -8.33 4.34
N PRO A 83 -6.29 -8.46 3.18
CA PRO A 83 -5.15 -7.59 2.87
C PRO A 83 -5.52 -6.12 2.67
N LEU A 84 -6.69 -5.79 2.12
CA LEU A 84 -7.13 -4.39 2.05
C LEU A 84 -7.36 -3.79 3.43
N MET A 85 -7.87 -4.58 4.38
CA MET A 85 -7.96 -4.16 5.78
C MET A 85 -6.56 -3.94 6.39
N ILE A 86 -5.60 -4.80 6.08
CA ILE A 86 -4.21 -4.61 6.52
C ILE A 86 -3.63 -3.32 5.93
N VAL A 87 -3.77 -3.09 4.62
CA VAL A 87 -3.33 -1.86 3.93
C VAL A 87 -3.94 -0.64 4.61
N LEU A 88 -5.25 -0.64 4.90
CA LEU A 88 -5.91 0.46 5.60
C LEU A 88 -5.27 0.73 6.96
N TRP A 89 -5.04 -0.29 7.77
CA TRP A 89 -4.38 -0.13 9.07
C TRP A 89 -2.94 0.36 8.95
N LEU A 90 -2.21 -0.06 7.92
CA LEU A 90 -0.84 0.41 7.66
C LEU A 90 -0.83 1.89 7.22
N LEU A 91 -1.78 2.32 6.38
CA LEU A 91 -1.95 3.72 6.00
C LEU A 91 -2.25 4.60 7.23
N ILE A 92 -3.15 4.14 8.10
CA ILE A 92 -3.45 4.82 9.38
C ILE A 92 -2.18 4.90 10.24
N LEU A 93 -1.48 3.77 10.42
CA LEU A 93 -0.25 3.71 11.22
C LEU A 93 0.82 4.66 10.68
N ARG A 94 0.96 4.76 9.35
CA ARG A 94 1.89 5.68 8.68
C ARG A 94 1.54 7.13 9.03
N GLY A 95 0.28 7.53 8.83
CA GLY A 95 -0.16 8.90 9.09
C GLY A 95 0.00 9.32 10.55
N ILE A 96 -0.43 8.48 11.50
CA ILE A 96 -0.25 8.80 12.93
C ILE A 96 1.24 8.79 13.33
N SER A 97 2.09 7.99 12.69
CA SER A 97 3.53 7.99 12.98
C SER A 97 4.19 9.30 12.58
N VAL A 98 3.80 9.89 11.45
CA VAL A 98 4.32 11.19 11.00
C VAL A 98 3.85 12.31 11.92
N GLU A 99 2.55 12.36 12.21
CA GLU A 99 1.95 13.45 12.99
C GLU A 99 2.33 13.37 14.48
N PHE A 100 2.23 12.19 15.09
CA PHE A 100 2.37 12.07 16.53
C PHE A 100 3.79 12.09 17.04
N ARG A 101 4.77 11.81 16.18
CA ARG A 101 6.18 11.74 16.55
C ARG A 101 6.69 12.97 17.31
N ASN A 102 6.24 14.17 16.94
CA ASN A 102 6.73 15.42 17.52
C ASN A 102 5.87 15.96 18.68
N HIS A 103 4.80 15.27 19.08
CA HIS A 103 3.95 15.72 20.20
C HIS A 103 4.58 15.52 21.57
N ILE A 104 5.39 14.47 21.76
CA ILE A 104 5.99 14.15 23.06
C ILE A 104 7.51 14.04 22.91
N ASP A 105 8.24 14.84 23.69
CA ASP A 105 9.70 14.76 23.75
C ASP A 105 10.15 13.68 24.74
N SER A 106 10.11 12.43 24.28
CA SER A 106 10.52 11.26 25.08
C SER A 106 11.49 10.36 24.30
N PRO A 107 12.50 9.78 24.97
CA PRO A 107 13.47 8.88 24.35
C PRO A 107 12.86 7.56 23.87
N VAL A 108 11.63 7.23 24.30
CA VAL A 108 10.89 6.03 23.84
C VAL A 108 9.85 6.39 22.76
N TRP A 109 9.28 7.58 22.84
CA TRP A 109 8.20 8.02 21.94
C TRP A 109 8.67 8.19 20.49
N LYS A 110 9.77 8.93 20.26
CA LYS A 110 10.26 9.17 18.90
C LYS A 110 10.69 7.87 18.20
N PRO A 111 11.48 6.98 18.83
CA PRO A 111 11.85 5.71 18.19
C PRO A 111 10.67 4.80 17.89
N PHE A 112 9.63 4.81 18.74
CA PHE A 112 8.40 4.05 18.50
C PHE A 112 7.71 4.48 17.20
N TRP A 113 7.51 5.78 17.01
CA TRP A 113 6.90 6.30 15.78
C TRP A 113 7.83 6.21 14.58
N ASP A 114 9.14 6.37 14.75
CA ASP A 114 10.11 6.12 13.68
C ASP A 114 10.02 4.66 13.16
N ALA A 115 9.87 3.69 14.08
CA ALA A 115 9.67 2.28 13.74
C ALA A 115 8.31 2.03 13.09
N GLY A 116 7.24 2.64 13.61
CA GLY A 116 5.90 2.58 13.01
C GLY A 116 5.89 3.11 11.57
N PHE A 117 6.54 4.25 11.33
CA PHE A 117 6.66 4.84 9.99
C PHE A 117 7.44 3.93 9.02
N THR A 118 8.56 3.37 9.47
CA THR A 118 9.39 2.47 8.64
C THR A 118 8.66 1.17 8.33
N LEU A 119 8.07 0.54 9.34
CA LEU A 119 7.39 -0.75 9.20
C LEU A 119 6.13 -0.63 8.34
N SER A 120 5.32 0.40 8.56
CA SER A 120 4.12 0.64 7.76
C SER A 120 4.47 0.87 6.29
N SER A 121 5.47 1.71 6.00
CA SER A 121 5.90 1.99 4.64
C SER A 121 6.46 0.77 3.92
N ALA A 122 7.28 -0.03 4.62
CA ALA A 122 7.83 -1.28 4.07
C ALA A 122 6.74 -2.31 3.75
N LEU A 123 5.80 -2.51 4.67
CA LEU A 123 4.71 -3.46 4.46
C LEU A 123 3.75 -2.99 3.36
N LEU A 124 3.46 -1.69 3.28
CA LEU A 124 2.61 -1.13 2.21
C LEU A 124 3.17 -1.44 0.81
N ALA A 125 4.48 -1.22 0.61
CA ALA A 125 5.13 -1.54 -0.66
C ALA A 125 4.98 -3.03 -1.03
N VAL A 126 5.16 -3.93 -0.06
CA VAL A 126 5.01 -5.38 -0.27
C VAL A 126 3.55 -5.75 -0.58
N PHE A 127 2.58 -5.22 0.17
CA PHE A 127 1.17 -5.53 -0.04
C PHE A 127 0.63 -4.98 -1.37
N PHE A 128 1.04 -3.78 -1.78
CA PHE A 128 0.69 -3.24 -3.10
C PHE A 128 1.29 -4.07 -4.23
N GLY A 129 2.57 -4.46 -4.11
CA GLY A 129 3.19 -5.36 -5.08
C GLY A 129 2.51 -6.73 -5.14
N ALA A 130 2.19 -7.32 -3.98
CA ALA A 130 1.46 -8.59 -3.93
C ALA A 130 0.05 -8.47 -4.54
N ALA A 131 -0.67 -7.38 -4.28
CA ALA A 131 -1.98 -7.12 -4.87
C ALA A 131 -1.89 -7.01 -6.40
N LEU A 132 -0.93 -6.25 -6.92
CA LEU A 132 -0.70 -6.14 -8.37
C LEU A 132 -0.31 -7.49 -8.97
N GLY A 133 0.54 -8.27 -8.29
CA GLY A 133 0.90 -9.63 -8.69
C GLY A 133 -0.33 -10.54 -8.81
N ASN A 134 -1.25 -10.45 -7.85
CA ASN A 134 -2.52 -11.18 -7.89
C ASN A 134 -3.40 -10.78 -9.07
N VAL A 135 -3.46 -9.49 -9.40
CA VAL A 135 -4.23 -9.01 -10.56
C VAL A 135 -3.60 -9.47 -11.87
N VAL A 136 -2.26 -9.39 -12.00
CA VAL A 136 -1.52 -9.79 -13.21
C VAL A 136 -1.63 -11.28 -13.49
N ARG A 137 -1.55 -12.13 -12.46
CA ARG A 137 -1.70 -13.59 -12.63
C ARG A 137 -3.15 -14.02 -12.88
N GLY A 138 -4.11 -13.15 -12.58
CA GLY A 138 -5.55 -13.44 -12.58
C GLY A 138 -6.06 -13.97 -11.25
N VAL A 139 -7.32 -13.64 -10.94
CA VAL A 139 -8.03 -14.10 -9.73
C VAL A 139 -9.14 -15.09 -10.12
N PRO A 140 -9.46 -16.08 -9.25
CA PRO A 140 -10.45 -17.11 -9.56
C PRO A 140 -11.87 -16.57 -9.40
N LEU A 141 -12.37 -15.88 -10.43
CA LEU A 141 -13.74 -15.37 -10.47
C LEU A 141 -14.74 -16.52 -10.63
N ASP A 142 -15.80 -16.52 -9.83
CA ASP A 142 -16.92 -17.42 -9.96
C ASP A 142 -17.91 -16.96 -11.05
N ALA A 143 -19.00 -17.72 -11.25
CA ALA A 143 -20.03 -17.40 -12.24
C ALA A 143 -20.77 -16.08 -11.96
N SER A 144 -20.68 -15.54 -10.74
CA SER A 144 -21.24 -14.25 -10.34
C SER A 144 -20.25 -13.09 -10.51
N GLY A 145 -19.01 -13.37 -10.91
CA GLY A 145 -17.95 -12.38 -11.06
C GLY A 145 -17.32 -11.97 -9.73
N VAL A 146 -17.47 -12.78 -8.69
CA VAL A 146 -16.90 -12.56 -7.35
C VAL A 146 -15.81 -13.60 -7.11
N PHE A 147 -14.83 -13.26 -6.29
CA PHE A 147 -13.82 -14.20 -5.83
C PHE A 147 -13.54 -14.00 -4.35
N PHE A 148 -12.89 -14.98 -3.74
CA PHE A 148 -12.29 -14.86 -2.42
C PHE A 148 -10.94 -15.55 -2.44
N LEU A 149 -9.92 -14.88 -1.90
CA LEU A 149 -8.62 -15.50 -1.69
C LEU A 149 -8.27 -15.47 -0.20
N PRO A 150 -7.84 -16.60 0.39
CA PRO A 150 -7.28 -16.59 1.73
C PRO A 150 -5.97 -15.79 1.74
N LEU A 151 -5.61 -15.20 2.88
CA LEU A 151 -4.42 -14.35 2.98
C LEU A 151 -3.13 -15.11 2.66
N TRP A 152 -3.03 -16.37 3.07
CA TRP A 152 -1.96 -17.29 2.69
C TRP A 152 -2.52 -18.71 2.55
N THR A 153 -1.81 -19.56 1.81
CA THR A 153 -2.09 -20.99 1.67
C THR A 153 -0.82 -21.79 1.99
N ASP A 154 -0.59 -22.91 1.32
CA ASP A 154 0.55 -23.81 1.58
C ASP A 154 1.86 -23.36 0.90
N PHE A 155 1.87 -22.20 0.24
CA PHE A 155 3.00 -21.66 -0.53
C PHE A 155 3.56 -22.60 -1.62
N THR A 156 2.79 -23.65 -1.98
CA THR A 156 3.16 -24.59 -3.03
C THR A 156 2.84 -24.04 -4.41
N VAL A 157 3.55 -24.52 -5.44
CA VAL A 157 3.40 -24.02 -6.83
C VAL A 157 2.07 -24.46 -7.46
N SER A 158 1.51 -25.59 -7.01
CA SER A 158 0.29 -26.21 -7.58
C SER A 158 -0.90 -26.24 -6.62
N GLY A 159 -0.82 -25.51 -5.49
CA GLY A 159 -1.86 -25.48 -4.47
C GLY A 159 -2.95 -24.43 -4.75
N GLU A 160 -3.86 -24.26 -3.79
CA GLU A 160 -4.83 -23.17 -3.82
C GLU A 160 -4.12 -21.82 -3.78
N LEU A 161 -4.64 -20.87 -4.57
CA LEU A 161 -4.08 -19.52 -4.66
C LEU A 161 -4.35 -18.78 -3.34
N GLY A 162 -3.28 -18.27 -2.74
CA GLY A 162 -3.35 -17.32 -1.62
C GLY A 162 -2.99 -15.92 -2.08
N ILE A 163 -3.39 -14.90 -1.30
CA ILE A 163 -3.03 -13.51 -1.62
C ILE A 163 -1.52 -13.31 -1.44
N LEU A 164 -0.97 -13.89 -0.38
CA LEU A 164 0.46 -14.03 -0.14
C LEU A 164 0.84 -15.49 -0.42
N ASP A 165 1.48 -15.70 -1.57
CA ASP A 165 2.13 -16.96 -1.91
C ASP A 165 3.53 -16.71 -2.45
N TRP A 166 4.22 -17.77 -2.89
CA TRP A 166 5.59 -17.67 -3.36
C TRP A 166 5.74 -16.64 -4.51
N TYR A 167 4.76 -16.55 -5.41
CA TYR A 167 4.81 -15.65 -6.57
C TYR A 167 4.54 -14.21 -6.14
N THR A 168 3.47 -13.99 -5.38
CA THR A 168 3.06 -12.63 -5.00
C THR A 168 4.02 -12.02 -3.97
N ILE A 169 4.68 -12.84 -3.14
CA ILE A 169 5.79 -12.40 -2.28
C ILE A 169 6.97 -11.94 -3.14
N LEU A 170 7.36 -12.68 -4.18
CA LEU A 170 8.45 -12.25 -5.06
C LEU A 170 8.12 -10.92 -5.75
N VAL A 171 6.88 -10.75 -6.24
CA VAL A 171 6.43 -9.47 -6.81
C VAL A 171 6.43 -8.36 -5.75
N GLY A 172 5.98 -8.65 -4.53
CA GLY A 172 6.02 -7.71 -3.40
C GLY A 172 7.45 -7.29 -3.03
N VAL A 173 8.40 -8.22 -3.00
CA VAL A 173 9.81 -7.92 -2.77
C VAL A 173 10.41 -7.12 -3.92
N LEU A 174 10.08 -7.45 -5.17
CA LEU A 174 10.50 -6.63 -6.32
C LEU A 174 9.94 -5.21 -6.21
N SER A 175 8.67 -5.06 -5.84
CA SER A 175 8.03 -3.75 -5.61
C SER A 175 8.66 -2.97 -4.46
N PHE A 176 9.32 -3.62 -3.52
CA PHE A 176 10.04 -2.96 -2.44
C PHE A 176 11.36 -2.33 -2.92
N PHE A 177 11.96 -2.85 -4.00
CA PHE A 177 13.22 -2.37 -4.55
C PHE A 177 13.09 -1.50 -5.82
N ALA A 178 11.94 -1.55 -6.49
CA ALA A 178 11.65 -0.81 -7.73
C ALA A 178 11.26 0.64 -7.44
#